data_AF-A0A9R0S182-F1
#
_entry.id   AF-A0A9R0S182-F1
#
_cell.length_a   1.000
_cell.length_b   1.000
_cell.length_c   1.000
_cell.angle_alpha   90.00
_cell.angle_beta   90.00
_cell.angle_gamma   90.00
#
_symmetry.space_group_name_H-M   'P 1'
#
loop_
_entity.id
_entity.type
_entity.pdbx_description
1 polymer ?
#
loop_
_entity_poly.entity_id
_entity_poly.type
_entity_poly.pdbx_seq_one_letter_code
_entity_poly.pdbx_strand_id
1 'polypeptide(L)'
;MQYFFNAEVVLKATNVDGVYDANPKHNPNARILETVSYNEVISRDLSVMDMTAVTLCQENNIPVVVFNLQNTGNIAKAIVGEKVGTFIGCTRNLEYRESTEGSLDQEDKVLVSEW
;
A
#
# COMPACT_ATOMS: atom_id res chain seq x y z
N MET A 1 -0.90 -9.62 -22.21
CA MET A 1 -1.51 -9.33 -20.89
C MET A 1 -0.36 -9.06 -19.92
N GLN A 2 0.26 -7.88 -20.01
CA GLN A 2 1.41 -7.53 -19.17
C GLN A 2 0.86 -6.79 -17.95
N TYR A 3 0.90 -7.50 -16.83
CA TYR A 3 0.40 -7.12 -15.51
C TYR A 3 1.27 -5.99 -14.89
N PHE A 4 0.78 -5.41 -13.80
CA PHE A 4 1.37 -4.39 -12.91
C PHE A 4 2.80 -4.68 -12.38
N PHE A 5 3.76 -5.04 -13.24
CA PHE A 5 5.16 -5.26 -12.86
C PHE A 5 5.78 -3.89 -12.55
N ASN A 6 6.19 -3.68 -11.28
CA ASN A 6 6.84 -2.49 -10.70
C ASN A 6 5.94 -1.50 -9.92
N ALA A 7 4.77 -1.90 -9.43
CA ALA A 7 4.06 -1.09 -8.44
C ALA A 7 4.53 -1.45 -7.01
N GLU A 8 5.15 -0.50 -6.30
CA GLU A 8 5.53 -0.68 -4.89
C GLU A 8 4.32 -0.56 -3.93
N VAL A 9 3.29 0.18 -4.35
CA VAL A 9 2.06 0.40 -3.56
C VAL A 9 0.89 0.74 -4.48
N VAL A 10 -0.31 0.29 -4.13
CA VAL A 10 -1.57 0.69 -4.78
C VAL A 10 -2.26 1.72 -3.91
N LEU A 11 -2.45 2.92 -4.46
CA LEU A 11 -3.17 4.01 -3.82
C LEU A 11 -4.63 4.00 -4.27
N LYS A 12 -5.55 3.74 -3.34
CA LYS A 12 -6.99 3.77 -3.58
C LYS A 12 -7.63 4.99 -2.93
N ALA A 13 -7.90 5.99 -3.76
CA ALA A 13 -8.66 7.17 -3.36
C ALA A 13 -10.15 6.85 -3.26
N THR A 14 -10.78 7.20 -2.14
CA THR A 14 -12.22 7.03 -1.91
C THR A 14 -12.84 8.33 -1.35
N ASN A 15 -14.17 8.38 -1.27
CA ASN A 15 -14.90 9.49 -0.64
C ASN A 15 -15.12 9.29 0.87
N VAL A 16 -14.50 8.26 1.45
CA VAL A 16 -14.62 7.91 2.87
C VAL A 16 -13.23 7.82 3.48
N ASP A 17 -13.10 8.05 4.78
CA ASP A 17 -11.79 8.14 5.45
C ASP A 17 -10.91 6.89 5.39
N GLY A 18 -11.49 5.73 5.10
CA GLY A 18 -10.75 4.48 4.92
C GLY A 18 -11.67 3.27 4.82
N VAL A 19 -11.15 2.12 5.22
CA VAL A 19 -11.91 0.89 5.40
C VAL A 19 -12.48 0.86 6.80
N TYR A 20 -13.78 0.58 6.91
CA TYR A 20 -14.48 0.50 8.18
C TYR A 20 -14.75 -0.96 8.54
N ASP A 21 -14.82 -1.27 9.83
CA ASP A 21 -15.20 -2.60 10.32
C ASP A 21 -16.66 -2.95 10.01
N ALA A 22 -17.51 -1.93 9.92
CA ALA A 22 -18.92 -2.03 9.55
C ALA A 22 -19.30 -0.91 8.58
N ASN A 23 -20.41 -1.06 7.86
CA ASN A 23 -20.84 -0.02 6.93
C ASN A 23 -21.24 1.26 7.69
N PRO A 24 -20.53 2.39 7.52
CA PRO A 24 -20.78 3.62 8.27
C PRO A 24 -22.15 4.25 7.99
N LYS A 25 -22.80 3.87 6.87
CA LYS A 25 -24.17 4.32 6.56
C LYS A 25 -25.23 3.61 7.40
N HIS A 26 -24.95 2.39 7.86
CA HIS A 26 -25.91 1.57 8.61
C HIS A 26 -25.55 1.44 10.09
N ASN A 27 -24.26 1.53 10.43
CA ASN A 27 -23.77 1.47 11.80
C ASN A 27 -23.05 2.78 12.16
N PRO A 28 -23.64 3.62 13.03
CA PRO A 28 -22.99 4.86 13.47
C PRO A 28 -21.76 4.61 14.35
N ASN A 29 -21.59 3.39 14.87
CA ASN A 29 -20.40 2.97 15.61
C ASN A 29 -19.30 2.38 14.72
N ALA A 30 -19.43 2.47 13.39
CA ALA A 30 -18.40 2.00 12.47
C ALA A 30 -17.08 2.72 12.74
N ARG A 31 -16.02 1.94 12.89
CA ARG A 31 -14.67 2.40 13.18
C ARG A 31 -13.78 2.19 11.97
N ILE A 32 -12.96 3.19 11.68
CA ILE A 32 -11.90 3.09 10.67
C ILE A 32 -10.86 2.11 11.20
N LEU A 33 -10.49 1.16 10.35
CA LEU A 33 -9.39 0.24 10.61
C LEU A 33 -8.12 0.89 10.06
N GLU A 34 -7.13 1.18 10.91
CA GLU A 34 -5.87 1.79 10.45
C GLU A 34 -5.02 0.81 9.64
N THR A 35 -5.07 -0.48 10.00
CA THR A 35 -4.31 -1.54 9.36
C THR A 35 -5.17 -2.80 9.27
N VAL A 36 -5.21 -3.40 8.08
CA VAL A 36 -6.00 -4.60 7.80
C VAL A 36 -5.13 -5.57 7.01
N SER A 37 -5.19 -6.85 7.36
CA SER A 37 -4.52 -7.89 6.58
C SER A 37 -5.42 -8.38 5.44
N TYR A 38 -4.84 -8.87 4.34
CA TYR A 38 -5.64 -9.41 3.22
C TYR A 38 -6.61 -10.51 3.67
N ASN A 39 -6.18 -11.36 4.61
CA ASN A 39 -7.04 -12.39 5.19
C ASN A 39 -8.26 -11.80 5.90
N GLU A 40 -8.13 -10.66 6.57
CA GLU A 40 -9.26 -9.97 7.20
C GLU A 40 -10.18 -9.31 6.17
N VAL A 41 -9.63 -8.75 5.10
CA VAL A 41 -10.43 -8.23 3.99
C VAL A 41 -11.32 -9.33 3.39
N ILE A 42 -10.75 -10.52 3.17
CA ILE A 42 -11.46 -11.68 2.62
C ILE A 42 -12.44 -12.26 3.65
N SER A 43 -12.01 -12.45 4.89
CA SER A 43 -12.80 -13.13 5.93
C SER A 43 -13.99 -12.29 6.43
N ARG A 44 -13.85 -10.96 6.42
CA ARG A 44 -14.91 -10.02 6.82
C ARG A 44 -15.67 -9.43 5.63
N ASP A 45 -15.38 -9.89 4.41
CA ASP A 45 -15.95 -9.40 3.14
C ASP A 45 -15.93 -7.85 3.06
N LEU A 46 -14.79 -7.25 3.43
CA LEU A 46 -14.66 -5.80 3.43
C LEU A 46 -14.66 -5.32 1.97
N SER A 47 -15.65 -4.51 1.61
CA SER A 47 -15.83 -3.99 0.26
C SER A 47 -14.82 -2.89 -0.09
N VAL A 48 -13.53 -3.24 -0.11
CA VAL A 48 -12.45 -2.32 -0.44
C VAL A 48 -12.23 -2.26 -1.95
N MET A 49 -12.09 -3.40 -2.60
CA MET A 49 -11.87 -3.58 -4.05
C MET A 49 -12.36 -4.97 -4.47
N ASP A 50 -12.48 -5.23 -5.76
CA ASP A 50 -12.87 -6.55 -6.27
C ASP A 50 -12.00 -7.66 -5.69
N MET A 51 -12.64 -8.77 -5.30
CA MET A 51 -11.95 -9.91 -4.68
C MET A 51 -10.77 -10.40 -5.54
N THR A 52 -10.94 -10.44 -6.87
CA THR A 52 -9.87 -10.78 -7.82
C THR A 52 -8.67 -9.84 -7.72
N ALA A 53 -8.91 -8.54 -7.52
CA ALA A 53 -7.84 -7.56 -7.37
C ALA A 53 -7.17 -7.68 -5.99
N VAL A 54 -7.92 -7.96 -4.93
CA VAL A 54 -7.37 -8.27 -3.59
C VAL A 54 -6.42 -9.47 -3.69
N THR A 55 -6.86 -10.56 -4.31
CA THR A 55 -6.05 -11.76 -4.51
C THR A 55 -4.78 -11.45 -5.31
N LEU A 56 -4.89 -10.68 -6.39
CA LEU A 56 -3.73 -10.30 -7.19
C LEU A 56 -2.70 -9.47 -6.39
N CYS A 57 -3.18 -8.50 -5.59
CA CYS A 57 -2.33 -7.71 -4.72
C CYS A 57 -1.67 -8.57 -3.62
N GLN A 58 -2.41 -9.54 -3.07
CA GLN A 58 -1.88 -10.48 -2.09
C GLN A 58 -0.80 -11.39 -2.68
N GLU A 59 -1.03 -11.99 -3.86
CA GLU A 59 -0.06 -12.88 -4.53
C GLU A 59 1.24 -12.14 -4.88
N ASN A 60 1.12 -10.87 -5.28
CA ASN A 60 2.27 -10.04 -5.64
C ASN A 60 2.84 -9.25 -4.45
N ASN A 61 2.31 -9.43 -3.24
CA ASN A 61 2.70 -8.68 -2.03
C ASN A 61 2.68 -7.14 -2.21
N ILE A 62 1.72 -6.63 -2.99
CA ILE A 62 1.59 -5.20 -3.29
C ILE A 62 0.65 -4.56 -2.26
N PRO A 63 1.15 -3.78 -1.30
CA PRO A 63 0.31 -3.12 -0.30
C PRO A 63 -0.68 -2.15 -0.93
N VAL A 64 -1.85 -2.02 -0.31
CA VAL A 64 -2.92 -1.12 -0.76
C VAL A 64 -3.18 -0.08 0.33
N VAL A 65 -3.12 1.21 -0.02
CA VAL A 65 -3.46 2.31 0.89
C VAL A 65 -4.78 2.92 0.45
N VAL A 66 -5.77 2.89 1.34
CA VAL A 66 -7.10 3.44 1.10
C VAL A 66 -7.22 4.75 1.86
N PHE A 67 -7.47 5.85 1.17
CA PHE A 67 -7.56 7.17 1.82
C PHE A 67 -8.65 8.05 1.19
N ASN A 68 -9.12 9.01 1.98
CA ASN A 68 -10.10 10.00 1.51
C ASN A 68 -9.43 11.07 0.65
N LEU A 69 -9.97 11.26 -0.56
CA LEU A 69 -9.51 12.28 -1.51
C LEU A 69 -9.94 13.70 -1.14
N GLN A 70 -11.05 13.85 -0.39
CA GLN A 70 -11.60 15.15 -0.02
C GLN A 70 -10.76 15.87 1.04
N ASN A 71 -10.00 15.13 1.84
CA ASN A 71 -9.10 15.69 2.83
C ASN A 71 -7.84 16.24 2.16
N THR A 72 -7.72 17.57 2.17
CA THR A 72 -6.61 18.28 1.54
C THR A 72 -5.28 17.86 2.19
N GLY A 73 -4.34 17.37 1.38
CA GLY A 73 -3.02 16.90 1.84
C GLY A 73 -2.90 15.39 2.04
N ASN A 74 -4.00 14.62 1.99
CA ASN A 74 -3.94 13.16 2.16
C ASN A 74 -3.14 12.45 1.06
N ILE A 75 -3.17 12.94 -0.18
CA ILE A 75 -2.38 12.38 -1.29
C ILE A 75 -0.88 12.51 -0.99
N ALA A 76 -0.44 13.71 -0.58
CA ALA A 76 0.97 13.96 -0.27
C ALA A 76 1.43 13.09 0.91
N LYS A 77 0.61 13.00 1.96
CA LYS A 77 0.87 12.13 3.11
C LYS A 77 0.92 10.65 2.74
N ALA A 78 0.03 10.18 1.87
CA ALA A 78 0.02 8.80 1.39
C ALA A 78 1.31 8.46 0.62
N ILE A 79 1.81 9.38 -0.20
CA ILE A 79 3.05 9.21 -0.97
C ILE A 79 4.28 9.20 -0.06
N VAL A 80 4.28 10.04 0.98
CA VAL A 80 5.39 10.11 1.96
C VAL A 80 5.39 8.90 2.92
N GLY A 81 4.36 8.05 2.88
CA GLY A 81 4.23 6.90 3.77
C GLY A 81 3.74 7.27 5.17
N GLU A 82 3.15 8.46 5.34
CA GLU A 82 2.44 8.79 6.57
C GLU A 82 1.16 7.95 6.69
N LYS A 83 0.77 7.67 7.93
CA LYS A 83 -0.46 6.91 8.23
C LYS A 83 -1.69 7.74 7.83
N VAL A 84 -2.23 7.46 6.66
CA VAL A 84 -3.48 8.06 6.18
C VAL A 84 -4.48 6.99 5.77
N GLY A 85 -5.68 7.08 6.34
CA GLY A 85 -6.76 6.14 6.12
C GLY A 85 -6.43 4.72 6.59
N THR A 86 -6.50 3.76 5.69
CA THR A 86 -6.28 2.33 6.00
C THR A 86 -5.17 1.75 5.15
N PHE A 87 -4.21 1.12 5.81
CA PHE A 87 -3.20 0.30 5.17
C PHE A 87 -3.66 -1.15 5.08
N ILE A 88 -3.64 -1.73 3.87
CA ILE A 88 -3.94 -3.13 3.63
C ILE A 88 -2.67 -3.81 3.16
N GLY A 89 -2.19 -4.76 3.95
CA GLY A 89 -0.93 -5.42 3.65
C GLY A 89 -0.50 -6.36 4.76
N CYS A 90 0.48 -7.20 4.45
CA CYS A 90 1.27 -7.82 5.50
C CYS A 90 2.20 -6.72 6.07
N THR A 91 2.07 -6.40 7.36
CA THR A 91 3.09 -5.60 8.06
C THR A 91 4.37 -6.42 8.05
N ARG A 92 5.24 -6.18 7.08
CA ARG A 92 6.60 -6.68 7.13
C ARG A 92 7.34 -5.70 8.02
N ASN A 93 7.53 -6.07 9.28
CA ASN A 93 8.46 -5.36 10.16
C ASN A 93 9.78 -5.20 9.40
N LEU A 94 10.19 -3.95 9.19
CA LEU A 94 11.51 -3.61 8.66
C LEU A 94 12.55 -3.82 9.79
N GLU A 95 12.75 -5.07 10.17
CA GLU A 95 13.99 -5.50 10.82
C GLU A 95 14.77 -6.31 9.79
N TYR A 96 15.28 -5.65 8.74
CA TYR A 96 16.50 -6.01 8.01
C TYR A 96 16.62 -5.11 6.77
N ARG A 97 17.51 -4.12 6.84
CA ARG A 97 18.51 -3.70 5.83
C ARG A 97 19.33 -2.53 6.38
N GLU A 98 19.89 -2.71 7.58
CA GLU A 98 21.18 -2.11 7.90
C GLU A 98 22.22 -3.23 7.84
N SER A 99 23.44 -2.92 7.41
CA SER A 99 24.56 -3.81 7.00
C SER A 99 24.48 -4.18 5.51
N THR A 100 25.30 -3.70 4.59
CA THR A 100 26.70 -3.24 4.66
C THR A 100 26.99 -2.22 3.56
N GLU A 101 27.30 -0.97 3.91
CA GLU A 101 28.09 -0.07 3.06
C GLU A 101 29.33 0.37 3.84
N GLY A 102 30.47 -0.05 3.32
CA GLY A 102 31.82 0.09 3.85
C GLY A 102 32.64 -0.98 3.13
N SER A 103 33.33 -0.67 2.03
CA SER A 103 34.42 0.29 1.95
C SER A 103 34.57 0.79 0.51
N LEU A 104 35.26 1.92 0.38
CA LEU A 104 35.83 2.55 -0.83
C LEU A 104 36.37 1.49 -1.83
N ASP A 105 36.32 1.70 -3.15
CA ASP A 105 37.34 2.46 -3.88
C ASP A 105 36.80 3.09 -5.18
N GLN A 106 37.27 4.29 -5.46
CA GLN A 106 37.03 5.09 -6.67
C GLN A 106 38.08 4.74 -7.72
N GLU A 107 37.71 4.14 -8.86
CA GLU A 107 38.47 4.20 -10.12
C GLU A 107 37.65 3.60 -11.30
N ASP A 108 37.51 4.38 -12.38
CA ASP A 108 37.32 4.00 -13.80
C ASP A 108 36.18 3.02 -14.20
N LYS A 109 35.34 3.23 -15.23
CA LYS A 109 35.54 3.91 -16.51
C LYS A 109 34.20 4.03 -17.24
N VAL A 110 34.03 5.19 -17.88
CA VAL A 110 33.20 5.45 -19.06
C VAL A 110 33.29 4.32 -20.08
N LEU A 111 32.15 3.85 -20.62
CA LEU A 111 31.98 3.60 -22.05
C LEU A 111 30.51 3.76 -22.45
N VAL A 112 30.27 4.79 -23.27
CA VAL A 112 29.10 4.98 -24.13
C VAL A 112 29.31 4.10 -25.36
N SER A 113 28.32 3.27 -25.74
CA SER A 113 27.98 2.99 -27.14
C SER A 113 26.89 1.91 -27.25
N GLU A 114 25.78 2.31 -27.89
CA GLU A 114 24.90 1.56 -28.80
C GLU A 114 25.06 0.03 -28.86
N TRP A 115 23.97 -0.71 -28.60
CA TRP A 115 23.16 -1.49 -29.58
C TRP A 115 21.73 -1.66 -29.03
#